data_AF-A0A7V3HBP6-F1
#
_entry.id   AF-A0A7V3HBP6-F1
#
_cell.length_a   1.000
_cell.length_b   1.000
_cell.length_c   1.000
_cell.angle_alpha   90.00
_cell.angle_beta   90.00
_cell.angle_gamma   90.00
#
_symmetry.space_group_name_H-M   'P 1'
#
loop_
_entity.id
_entity.type
_entity.pdbx_description
1 polymer ?
#
loop_
_entity_poly.entity_id
_entity_poly.type
_entity_poly.pdbx_seq_one_letter_code
_entity_poly.pdbx_strand_id
1 'polypeptide(L)'
;MEKIFRHRLILKKREEAISMSYHDSLKYLKQEFLKKLPLARLGKRHKFSFGPALPFGYLSDAEYVDIYLSKRMDMEECKKNSFLKDGYFEILSIKTIPIFFPSIDSSIDVIEYEILFEDILPYIDTINKEMKNDFLIFKEDETEIKLNMKEFLFKYEIDNKRGILKLLINYRL
;
A
#
# COMPACT_ATOMS: atom_id res chain seq x y z
N MET A 1 4.63 19.55 -28.44
CA MET A 1 4.12 18.46 -27.59
C MET A 1 4.82 18.55 -26.24
N GLU A 2 4.07 18.62 -25.15
CA GLU A 2 4.62 18.55 -23.80
C GLU A 2 5.30 17.17 -23.63
N LYS A 3 6.53 17.13 -23.10
CA LYS A 3 7.17 15.85 -22.77
C LYS A 3 6.48 15.27 -21.56
N ILE A 4 6.07 14.01 -21.63
CA ILE A 4 5.35 13.34 -20.54
C ILE A 4 6.21 12.22 -20.00
N PHE A 5 6.44 12.23 -18.69
CA PHE A 5 7.19 11.22 -17.97
C PHE A 5 6.32 10.61 -16.88
N ARG A 6 6.12 9.29 -16.93
CA ARG A 6 5.40 8.57 -15.87
C ARG A 6 6.38 8.22 -14.74
N HIS A 7 5.97 8.50 -13.52
CA HIS A 7 6.72 8.18 -12.31
C HIS A 7 5.86 7.35 -11.38
N ARG A 8 6.45 6.29 -10.81
CA ARG A 8 5.86 5.52 -9.72
C ARG A 8 6.48 5.98 -8.42
N LEU A 9 5.63 6.41 -7.50
CA LEU A 9 5.97 6.74 -6.14
C LEU A 9 5.59 5.57 -5.24
N ILE A 10 6.40 5.37 -4.20
CA ILE A 10 6.04 4.53 -3.05
C ILE A 10 5.98 5.47 -1.85
N LEU A 11 4.83 5.48 -1.17
CA LEU A 11 4.58 6.33 -0.03
C LEU A 11 4.38 5.47 1.23
N LYS A 12 4.83 5.99 2.37
CA LYS A 12 4.48 5.48 3.69
C LYS A 12 3.32 6.31 4.23
N LYS A 13 2.24 5.65 4.68
CA LYS A 13 1.15 6.26 5.44
C LYS A 13 1.53 6.24 6.92
N ARG A 14 1.62 7.42 7.52
CA ARG A 14 2.06 7.61 8.91
C ARG A 14 0.87 7.58 9.88
N GLU A 15 1.17 7.53 11.18
CA GLU A 15 0.17 7.45 12.25
C GLU A 15 -0.79 8.63 12.25
N GLU A 16 -0.30 9.82 11.91
CA GLU A 16 -1.07 11.04 11.80
C GLU A 16 -2.19 10.94 10.74
N ALA A 17 -2.06 10.02 9.78
CA ALA A 17 -3.03 9.75 8.73
C ALA A 17 -3.89 8.49 8.97
N ILE A 18 -3.75 7.80 10.11
CA ILE A 18 -4.40 6.49 10.33
C ILE A 18 -5.93 6.57 10.24
N SER A 19 -6.50 7.68 10.67
CA SER A 19 -7.93 8.00 10.62
C SER A 19 -8.41 8.51 9.26
N MET A 20 -7.54 8.61 8.26
CA MET A 20 -7.95 8.96 6.90
C MET A 20 -8.51 7.74 6.19
N SER A 21 -9.73 7.88 5.65
CA SER A 21 -10.28 6.92 4.70
C SER A 21 -9.42 6.84 3.44
N TYR A 22 -9.58 5.76 2.67
CA TYR A 22 -8.92 5.66 1.37
C TYR A 22 -9.28 6.85 0.46
N HIS A 23 -10.56 7.23 0.40
CA HIS A 23 -11.00 8.35 -0.42
C HIS A 23 -10.35 9.68 -0.01
N ASP A 24 -10.26 9.96 1.28
CA ASP A 24 -9.64 11.17 1.80
C ASP A 24 -8.14 11.20 1.53
N SER A 25 -7.48 10.04 1.65
CA SER A 25 -6.06 9.87 1.30
C SER A 25 -5.82 10.21 -0.17
N LEU A 26 -6.66 9.70 -1.09
CA LEU A 26 -6.57 10.02 -2.51
C LEU A 26 -6.78 11.51 -2.78
N LYS A 27 -7.78 12.11 -2.15
CA LYS A 27 -8.11 13.53 -2.32
C LYS A 27 -6.96 14.41 -1.85
N TYR A 28 -6.43 14.12 -0.68
CA TYR A 28 -5.28 14.80 -0.09
C TYR A 28 -4.05 14.71 -1.00
N LEU A 29 -3.64 13.50 -1.39
CA LEU A 29 -2.46 13.30 -2.24
C LEU A 29 -2.60 14.03 -3.58
N LYS A 30 -3.77 13.95 -4.22
CA LYS A 30 -4.04 14.70 -5.47
C LYS A 30 -3.86 16.20 -5.28
N GLN A 31 -4.38 16.77 -4.19
CA GLN A 31 -4.28 18.20 -3.92
C GLN A 31 -2.81 18.62 -3.72
N GLU A 32 -2.04 17.85 -2.97
CA GLU A 32 -0.63 18.18 -2.74
C GLU A 32 0.22 18.01 -4.00
N PHE A 33 0.00 16.96 -4.79
CA PHE A 33 0.65 16.81 -6.09
C PHE A 33 0.31 17.98 -7.03
N LEU A 34 -0.96 18.41 -7.09
CA LEU A 34 -1.39 19.54 -7.93
C LEU A 34 -0.74 20.86 -7.54
N LYS A 35 -0.51 21.09 -6.25
CA LYS A 35 0.07 22.35 -5.76
C LYS A 35 1.59 22.42 -5.97
N LYS A 36 2.28 21.27 -5.95
CA LYS A 36 3.74 21.24 -5.72
C LYS A 36 4.53 20.50 -6.79
N LEU A 37 3.89 19.70 -7.63
CA LEU A 37 4.57 18.95 -8.68
C LEU A 37 4.27 19.51 -10.08
N PRO A 38 5.25 19.45 -11.00
CA PRO A 38 5.07 19.84 -12.39
C PRO A 38 4.28 18.76 -13.16
N LEU A 39 3.02 18.56 -12.81
CA LEU A 39 2.17 17.54 -13.41
C LEU A 39 1.89 17.84 -14.88
N ALA A 40 2.17 16.86 -15.74
CA ALA A 40 1.77 16.90 -17.13
C ALA A 40 0.26 16.66 -17.27
N ARG A 41 -0.31 17.10 -18.40
CA ARG A 41 -1.70 16.79 -18.77
C ARG A 41 -1.74 15.69 -19.83
N LEU A 42 -2.56 14.67 -19.59
CA LEU A 42 -2.93 13.69 -20.62
C LEU A 42 -4.32 14.06 -21.13
N GLY A 43 -4.36 14.69 -22.31
CA GLY A 43 -5.57 15.33 -22.83
C GLY A 43 -5.93 16.56 -22.00
N LYS A 44 -7.16 16.61 -21.47
CA LYS A 44 -7.67 17.77 -20.70
C LYS A 44 -7.44 17.68 -19.18
N ARG A 45 -6.84 16.61 -18.67
CA ARG A 45 -6.76 16.34 -17.21
C ARG A 45 -5.37 15.87 -16.78
N HIS A 46 -5.04 16.13 -15.52
CA HIS A 46 -3.94 15.44 -14.85
C HIS A 46 -4.39 14.02 -14.52
N LYS A 47 -3.54 13.04 -14.80
CA LYS A 47 -3.83 11.62 -14.55
C LYS A 47 -3.06 11.15 -13.32
N PHE A 48 -3.72 10.34 -12.51
CA PHE A 48 -3.16 9.67 -11.35
C PHE A 48 -3.65 8.22 -11.37
N SER A 49 -2.79 7.27 -11.03
CA SER A 49 -3.18 5.89 -10.75
C SER A 49 -2.76 5.59 -9.32
N PHE A 50 -3.66 5.02 -8.53
CA PHE A 50 -3.35 4.60 -7.16
C PHE A 50 -3.37 3.08 -7.10
N GLY A 51 -2.67 2.54 -6.11
CA GLY A 51 -2.76 1.14 -5.75
C GLY A 51 -4.11 0.75 -5.13
N PRO A 52 -4.20 -0.49 -4.64
CA PRO A 52 -5.39 -0.98 -3.95
C PRO A 52 -5.74 -0.09 -2.76
N ALA A 53 -7.02 -0.08 -2.43
CA ALA A 53 -7.50 0.64 -1.26
C ALA A 53 -6.98 -0.03 0.02
N LEU A 54 -6.29 0.73 0.86
CA LEU A 54 -6.03 0.30 2.23
C LEU A 54 -7.32 0.34 3.07
N PRO A 55 -7.49 -0.59 4.00
CA PRO A 55 -8.53 -0.49 5.00
C PRO A 55 -8.32 0.73 5.91
N PHE A 56 -9.43 1.26 6.42
CA PHE A 56 -9.42 2.33 7.43
C PHE A 56 -8.75 1.85 8.72
N GLY A 57 -7.96 2.70 9.37
CA GLY A 57 -7.28 2.36 10.62
C GLY A 57 -5.94 1.63 10.44
N TYR A 58 -5.49 1.39 9.21
CA TYR A 58 -4.21 0.74 8.93
C TYR A 58 -3.13 1.74 8.52
N LEU A 59 -1.90 1.45 8.96
CA LEU A 59 -0.66 2.03 8.45
C LEU A 59 -0.22 1.28 7.20
N SER A 60 0.65 1.89 6.40
CA SER A 60 1.20 1.25 5.21
C SER A 60 2.59 1.76 4.93
N ASP A 61 3.48 0.84 4.57
CA ASP A 61 4.84 1.12 4.13
C ASP A 61 4.98 1.07 2.59
N ALA A 62 3.88 0.88 1.86
CA ALA A 62 3.94 0.63 0.42
C ALA A 62 2.72 1.14 -0.37
N GLU A 63 2.32 2.39 -0.17
CA GLU A 63 1.29 3.04 -0.99
C GLU A 63 1.85 3.42 -2.37
N TYR A 64 1.40 2.72 -3.40
CA TYR A 64 1.84 2.97 -4.77
C TYR A 64 1.00 4.04 -5.45
N VAL A 65 1.66 5.01 -6.09
CA VAL A 65 1.01 6.03 -6.90
C VAL A 65 1.78 6.28 -8.19
N ASP A 66 1.10 6.20 -9.33
CA ASP A 66 1.64 6.66 -10.60
C ASP A 66 1.16 8.07 -10.90
N ILE A 67 2.11 8.96 -11.15
CA ILE A 67 1.87 10.34 -11.57
C ILE A 67 2.56 10.61 -12.91
N TYR A 68 2.10 11.64 -13.61
CA TYR A 68 2.66 12.04 -14.90
C TYR A 68 3.19 13.47 -14.79
N LEU A 69 4.47 13.64 -15.09
CA LEU A 69 5.21 14.89 -14.92
C LEU A 69 5.70 15.42 -16.27
N SER A 70 5.82 16.74 -16.39
CA SER A 70 6.34 17.41 -17.58
C SER A 70 7.86 17.39 -17.69
N LYS A 71 8.54 17.01 -16.59
CA LYS A 71 9.97 16.72 -16.52
C LYS A 71 10.23 15.44 -15.74
N ARG A 72 11.41 14.85 -15.93
CA ARG A 72 11.90 13.78 -15.04
C ARG A 72 12.14 14.37 -13.67
N MET A 73 11.83 13.60 -12.63
CA MET A 73 12.16 13.92 -11.25
C MET A 73 12.79 12.72 -10.57
N ASP A 74 13.88 12.98 -9.85
CA ASP A 74 14.51 12.02 -8.96
C ASP A 74 14.12 12.26 -7.49
N MET A 75 14.66 11.42 -6.61
CA MET A 75 14.35 11.51 -5.19
C MET A 75 14.85 12.81 -4.55
N GLU A 76 15.96 13.37 -5.00
CA GLU A 76 16.48 14.63 -4.44
C GLU A 76 15.59 15.81 -4.83
N GLU A 77 15.16 15.88 -6.09
CA GLU A 77 14.20 16.88 -6.54
C GLU A 77 12.86 16.73 -5.81
N CYS A 78 12.37 15.50 -5.61
CA CYS A 78 11.17 15.27 -4.81
C CYS A 78 11.31 15.73 -3.36
N LYS A 79 12.44 15.44 -2.70
CA LYS A 79 12.72 15.89 -1.33
C LYS A 79 12.83 17.42 -1.24
N LYS A 80 13.47 18.08 -2.20
CA LYS A 80 13.54 19.56 -2.26
C LYS A 80 12.15 20.18 -2.40
N ASN A 81 11.28 19.52 -3.16
CA ASN A 81 9.89 19.93 -3.34
C ASN A 81 8.95 19.39 -2.25
N SER A 82 9.49 18.79 -1.15
CA SER A 82 8.77 18.11 -0.07
C SER A 82 7.41 18.76 0.19
N PHE A 83 6.38 18.14 -0.39
CA PHE A 83 5.02 18.65 -0.42
C PHE A 83 4.16 17.99 0.65
N LEU A 84 4.57 16.83 1.15
CA LEU A 84 3.94 16.10 2.24
C LEU A 84 4.63 16.45 3.56
N LYS A 85 4.67 17.73 3.93
CA LYS A 85 5.35 18.22 5.15
C LYS A 85 4.48 18.18 6.40
N ASP A 86 3.22 17.81 6.26
CA ASP A 86 2.25 17.68 7.35
C ASP A 86 2.38 16.36 8.12
N GLY A 87 3.27 15.47 7.70
CA GLY A 87 3.55 14.21 8.38
C GLY A 87 2.62 13.07 7.99
N TYR A 88 1.54 13.31 7.23
CA TYR A 88 0.57 12.26 6.88
C TYR A 88 1.15 11.16 6.00
N PHE A 89 1.97 11.56 5.03
CA PHE A 89 2.60 10.65 4.09
C PHE A 89 4.06 10.99 3.91
N GLU A 90 4.89 9.98 3.76
CA GLU A 90 6.30 10.14 3.37
C GLU A 90 6.55 9.48 2.03
N ILE A 91 7.32 10.16 1.17
CA ILE A 91 7.80 9.55 -0.07
C ILE A 91 8.99 8.67 0.28
N LEU A 92 8.86 7.35 0.09
CA LEU A 92 9.96 6.40 0.26
C LEU A 92 10.79 6.28 -1.01
N SER A 93 10.15 6.31 -2.18
CA SER A 93 10.86 6.29 -3.46
C SER A 93 10.07 6.94 -4.59
N ILE A 94 10.79 7.38 -5.62
CA ILE A 94 10.26 7.76 -6.91
C ILE A 94 11.11 7.12 -8.01
N LYS A 95 10.46 6.51 -9.01
CA LYS A 95 11.14 5.93 -10.17
C LYS A 95 10.42 6.35 -11.45
N THR A 96 11.16 6.81 -12.46
CA THR A 96 10.59 6.95 -13.81
C THR A 96 10.35 5.56 -14.39
N ILE A 97 9.13 5.32 -14.87
CA ILE A 97 8.73 4.05 -15.51
C ILE A 97 8.30 4.30 -16.96
N PRO A 98 8.36 3.29 -17.85
CA PRO A 98 7.83 3.43 -19.21
C PRO A 98 6.37 3.88 -19.21
N ILE A 99 5.98 4.71 -20.19
CA ILE A 99 4.60 5.22 -20.29
C ILE A 99 3.60 4.07 -20.39
N PHE A 100 3.94 3.03 -21.17
CA PHE A 100 3.14 1.83 -21.41
C PHE A 100 3.36 0.71 -20.38
N PHE A 101 4.07 0.99 -19.28
CA PHE A 101 4.21 0.01 -18.21
C PHE A 101 2.82 -0.38 -17.66
N PRO A 102 2.61 -1.63 -17.19
CA PRO A 102 1.33 -2.04 -16.62
C PRO A 102 0.83 -1.09 -15.50
N SER A 103 -0.48 -1.05 -15.28
CA SER A 103 -1.05 -0.26 -14.18
C SER A 103 -0.58 -0.83 -12.83
N ILE A 104 -0.67 -0.05 -11.76
CA ILE A 104 -0.36 -0.54 -10.42
C ILE A 104 -1.26 -1.74 -10.08
N ASP A 105 -2.56 -1.58 -10.32
CA ASP A 105 -3.58 -2.59 -10.11
C ASP A 105 -3.27 -3.90 -10.87
N SER A 106 -2.80 -3.79 -12.12
CA SER A 106 -2.38 -4.94 -12.94
C SER A 106 -0.96 -5.44 -12.63
N SER A 107 -0.24 -4.83 -11.68
CA SER A 107 1.10 -5.26 -11.24
C SER A 107 1.14 -5.82 -9.83
N ILE A 108 0.09 -5.65 -9.03
CA ILE A 108 0.03 -6.13 -7.66
C ILE A 108 -0.68 -7.48 -7.64
N ASP A 109 0.00 -8.49 -7.09
CA ASP A 109 -0.52 -9.85 -6.96
C ASP A 109 -0.74 -10.25 -5.50
N VAL A 110 -0.01 -9.62 -4.56
CA VAL A 110 0.00 -9.97 -3.14
C VAL A 110 -0.01 -8.69 -2.27
N ILE A 111 -0.76 -8.73 -1.16
CA ILE A 111 -0.72 -7.73 -0.09
C ILE A 111 -0.09 -8.38 1.15
N GLU A 112 0.89 -7.69 1.76
CA GLU A 112 1.48 -8.11 3.03
C GLU A 112 0.78 -7.36 4.18
N TYR A 113 0.27 -8.13 5.14
CA TYR A 113 -0.19 -7.62 6.44
C TYR A 113 0.81 -7.99 7.52
N GLU A 114 1.18 -7.02 8.35
CA GLU A 114 1.96 -7.25 9.56
C GLU A 114 1.04 -7.09 10.78
N ILE A 115 0.99 -8.13 11.62
CA ILE A 115 0.27 -8.13 12.89
C ILE A 115 1.30 -8.15 14.01
N LEU A 116 1.27 -7.13 14.88
CA LEU A 116 2.16 -7.00 16.01
C LEU A 116 1.51 -7.57 17.28
N PHE A 117 2.25 -8.42 17.98
CA PHE A 117 1.87 -9.00 19.27
C PHE A 117 2.78 -8.42 20.36
N GLU A 118 2.20 -8.15 21.54
CA GLU A 118 3.00 -7.81 22.73
C GLU A 118 3.92 -8.97 23.13
N ASP A 119 3.39 -10.19 23.09
CA ASP A 119 4.16 -11.44 23.19
C ASP A 119 3.57 -12.49 22.25
N ILE A 120 4.33 -12.84 21.20
CA ILE A 120 3.91 -13.84 20.21
C ILE A 120 4.22 -15.28 20.67
N LEU A 121 5.16 -15.46 21.60
CA LEU A 121 5.71 -16.78 21.95
C LEU A 121 4.63 -17.80 22.35
N PRO A 122 3.60 -17.44 23.15
CA PRO A 122 2.54 -18.38 23.53
C PRO A 122 1.69 -18.87 22.34
N TYR A 123 1.70 -18.14 21.23
CA TYR A 123 0.82 -18.36 20.09
C TYR A 123 1.50 -19.07 18.91
N ILE A 124 2.84 -19.19 18.90
CA ILE A 124 3.59 -19.70 17.74
C ILE A 124 3.11 -21.08 17.31
N ASP A 125 2.96 -22.02 18.25
CA ASP A 125 2.56 -23.39 17.92
C ASP A 125 1.12 -23.43 17.38
N THR A 126 0.23 -22.64 17.96
CA THR A 126 -1.15 -22.50 17.48
C THR A 126 -1.18 -21.89 16.08
N ILE A 127 -0.47 -20.79 15.84
CA ILE A 127 -0.40 -20.15 14.52
C ILE A 127 0.16 -21.13 13.50
N ASN A 128 1.26 -21.82 13.80
CA ASN A 128 1.86 -22.79 12.88
C ASN A 128 0.94 -23.97 12.58
N LYS A 129 0.15 -24.41 13.56
CA LYS A 129 -0.84 -25.46 13.38
C LYS A 129 -1.99 -24.98 12.49
N GLU A 130 -2.59 -23.84 12.81
CA GLU A 130 -3.77 -23.36 12.10
C GLU A 130 -3.45 -22.88 10.68
N MET A 131 -2.30 -22.24 10.46
CA MET A 131 -1.89 -21.80 9.12
C MET A 131 -1.53 -22.95 8.16
N LYS A 132 -1.38 -24.19 8.66
CA LYS A 132 -1.24 -25.39 7.83
C LYS A 132 -2.58 -26.00 7.41
N ASN A 133 -3.66 -25.62 8.08
CA ASN A 133 -5.00 -26.10 7.74
C ASN A 133 -5.52 -25.36 6.52
N ASP A 134 -6.27 -26.08 5.69
CA ASP A 134 -6.94 -25.50 4.51
C ASP A 134 -8.02 -24.51 4.93
N PHE A 135 -8.63 -24.73 6.09
CA PHE A 135 -9.72 -23.92 6.59
C PHE A 135 -9.39 -23.33 7.95
N LEU A 136 -9.65 -22.04 8.09
CA LEU A 136 -9.73 -21.37 9.39
C LEU A 136 -11.21 -21.35 9.81
N ILE A 137 -11.48 -21.87 11.00
CA ILE A 137 -12.83 -21.90 11.58
C ILE A 137 -12.84 -21.00 12.80
N PHE A 138 -13.71 -20.00 12.80
CA PHE A 138 -13.87 -19.07 13.92
C PHE A 138 -15.34 -18.72 14.13
N LYS A 139 -15.68 -18.16 15.29
CA LYS A 139 -17.04 -17.72 15.59
C LYS A 139 -17.12 -16.20 15.58
N GLU A 140 -18.12 -15.68 14.87
CA GLU A 140 -18.52 -14.27 14.87
C GLU A 140 -20.02 -14.22 15.22
N ASP A 141 -20.38 -13.52 16.30
CA ASP A 141 -21.76 -13.40 16.80
C ASP A 141 -22.55 -14.73 16.80
N GLU A 142 -21.99 -15.75 17.47
CA GLU A 142 -22.51 -17.13 17.58
C GLU A 142 -22.54 -17.95 16.27
N THR A 143 -22.23 -17.34 15.13
CA THR A 143 -22.15 -18.00 13.82
C THR A 143 -20.76 -18.56 13.60
N GLU A 144 -20.67 -19.85 13.25
CA GLU A 144 -19.41 -20.45 12.82
C GLU A 144 -19.11 -20.06 11.37
N ILE A 145 -17.99 -19.39 11.16
CA ILE A 145 -17.47 -19.00 9.85
C ILE A 145 -16.32 -19.93 9.51
N LYS A 146 -16.40 -20.53 8.32
CA LYS A 146 -15.37 -21.39 7.74
C LYS A 146 -14.76 -20.70 6.52
N LEU A 147 -13.50 -20.28 6.65
CA LEU A 147 -12.76 -19.59 5.58
C LEU A 147 -11.74 -20.53 4.96
N ASN A 148 -11.75 -20.71 3.63
CA ASN A 148 -10.74 -21.48 2.91
C ASN A 148 -9.45 -20.66 2.76
N MET A 149 -8.51 -20.83 3.68
CA MET A 149 -7.27 -20.06 3.71
C MET A 149 -6.40 -20.27 2.47
N LYS A 150 -6.46 -21.43 1.81
CA LYS A 150 -5.63 -21.70 0.61
C LYS A 150 -5.94 -20.79 -0.58
N GLU A 151 -7.16 -20.26 -0.65
CA GLU A 151 -7.53 -19.32 -1.72
C GLU A 151 -6.86 -17.97 -1.52
N PHE A 152 -6.79 -17.51 -0.27
CA PHE A 152 -6.33 -16.17 0.09
C PHE A 152 -4.86 -16.12 0.49
N LEU A 153 -4.39 -17.05 1.31
CA LEU A 153 -3.07 -17.01 1.91
C LEU A 153 -2.02 -17.58 0.95
N PHE A 154 -1.17 -16.69 0.43
CA PHE A 154 -0.01 -17.07 -0.35
C PHE A 154 1.10 -17.64 0.54
N LYS A 155 1.40 -16.96 1.65
CA LYS A 155 2.45 -17.33 2.60
C LYS A 155 2.22 -16.65 3.95
N TYR A 156 2.73 -17.24 5.03
CA TYR A 156 2.91 -16.53 6.30
C TYR A 156 4.35 -16.67 6.81
N GLU A 157 4.77 -15.71 7.63
CA GLU A 157 6.07 -15.72 8.32
C GLU A 157 5.92 -15.23 9.77
N ILE A 158 6.71 -15.80 10.68
CA ILE A 158 6.73 -15.40 12.09
C ILE A 158 8.11 -14.84 12.42
N ASP A 159 8.18 -13.56 12.79
CA ASP A 159 9.35 -12.95 13.41
C ASP A 159 9.14 -12.91 14.92
N ASN A 160 9.58 -13.98 15.59
CA ASN A 160 9.49 -14.16 17.03
C ASN A 160 10.35 -13.18 17.83
N LYS A 161 11.39 -12.57 17.24
CA LYS A 161 12.20 -11.55 17.92
C LYS A 161 11.49 -10.21 18.00
N ARG A 162 10.67 -9.91 16.99
CA ARG A 162 9.91 -8.65 16.89
C ARG A 162 8.45 -8.78 17.30
N GLY A 163 7.98 -10.00 17.54
CA GLY A 163 6.57 -10.24 17.85
C GLY A 163 5.65 -10.06 16.64
N ILE A 164 6.13 -10.33 15.42
CA ILE A 164 5.39 -10.02 14.18
C ILE A 164 4.93 -11.32 13.50
N LEU A 165 3.66 -11.36 13.11
CA LEU A 165 3.12 -12.30 12.13
C LEU A 165 2.92 -11.56 10.80
N LYS A 166 3.57 -12.03 9.74
CA LYS A 166 3.35 -11.55 8.37
C LYS A 166 2.40 -12.48 7.64
N LEU A 167 1.39 -11.92 7.00
CA LEU A 167 0.46 -12.64 6.13
C LEU A 167 0.55 -12.05 4.72
N LEU A 168 0.95 -12.87 3.76
CA LEU A 168 0.96 -12.53 2.35
C LEU A 168 -0.33 -13.07 1.75
N ILE A 169 -1.25 -12.18 1.39
CA ILE A 169 -2.58 -12.50 0.89
C ILE A 169 -2.65 -12.20 -0.61
N ASN A 170 -3.14 -13.15 -1.41
CA ASN A 170 -3.42 -12.97 -2.83
C ASN A 170 -4.41 -11.81 -3.01
N TYR A 171 -3.98 -10.79 -3.75
CA TYR A 171 -4.82 -9.64 -4.08
C TYR A 171 -5.82 -9.97 -5.20
N ARG A 172 -5.40 -10.83 -6.12
CA ARG A 172 -6.25 -11.32 -7.22
C ARG A 172 -6.69 -12.74 -6.90
N LEU A 173 -7.98 -12.88 -6.64
CA LEU A 173 -8.70 -14.16 -6.53
C LEU A 173 -9.49 -14.39 -7.82
#